data_AF-A0A7W1ZWR0-F1
#
_entry.id   AF-A0A7W1ZWR0-F1
#
_cell.length_a   1.000
_cell.length_b   1.000
_cell.length_c   1.000
_cell.angle_alpha   90.00
_cell.angle_beta   90.00
_cell.angle_gamma   90.00
#
_symmetry.space_group_name_H-M   'P 1'
#
loop_
_entity.id
_entity.type
_entity.pdbx_description
1 polymer ?
#
loop_
_entity_poly.entity_id
_entity_poly.type
_entity_poly.pdbx_seq_one_letter_code
_entity_poly.pdbx_strand_id
1 'polypeptide(L)'
;FIAGDEYRSVIFEDNHNGIYKRINFSSDGKQLLGGILVGDADAYNMLQQICKNKLALPPEPEYLIIKQKPGGSEQQSGVASLPDDALICSCESVTKAAICGAVTENNCETVDAIKKCTRAGTGCGGCVPMVKDILLDTMKQQGKYVRNRLCEHFDYSRQELYDLVKLQSLKNYDDVLDEFGNGDGCEICRPAVSSILASLWNDLIVKKENATSQDTNDRFLANIQKGGTYSVVPRIPGGEITPDKLIVIGQVAKKYELYTKITGGQRIDMFGAHLSDLPKIWEELIAAGFESGHAYGKALRTVKSCVGSTWCRFGLHDSVSFAIRIEERYRGLRAPHKIKSAVSGCIRECAEAQSKDFGIIATEKGWNLYVCGNGGSKPQHALLLANDLDSETCIKYIDRFLMFYIKTADPLTRTATWLNKMEGGINYLRNVVVNDSLQIGEQLEKEMQALVDNYQCEWKQVVDSPEQRKRFNHFVNVPEEKDPTVKFEQLRDQKKAAW
;
A
#
# COMPACT_ATOMS: atom_id res chain seq x y z
N PHE A 1 -41.99 10.50 8.62
CA PHE A 1 -41.76 9.93 9.95
C PHE A 1 -43.00 9.17 10.36
N ILE A 2 -42.87 7.90 10.77
CA ILE A 2 -44.01 7.13 11.26
C ILE A 2 -44.35 7.68 12.64
N ALA A 3 -45.52 8.27 12.79
CA ALA A 3 -46.07 8.75 14.06
C ALA A 3 -47.36 7.96 14.33
N GLY A 4 -47.42 7.29 15.49
CA GLY A 4 -48.56 6.44 15.90
C GLY A 4 -48.11 5.30 16.82
N ASP A 5 -49.08 4.63 17.45
CA ASP A 5 -48.92 3.51 18.41
C ASP A 5 -48.39 2.20 17.79
N GLU A 6 -47.83 2.23 16.58
CA GLU A 6 -47.51 1.06 15.77
C GLU A 6 -46.01 0.68 15.75
N TYR A 7 -45.17 1.27 16.60
CA TYR A 7 -43.74 0.94 16.63
C TYR A 7 -43.14 0.99 18.03
N ARG A 8 -42.04 0.26 18.23
CA ARG A 8 -41.19 0.33 19.43
C ARG A 8 -39.85 0.96 19.06
N SER A 9 -39.18 1.65 19.97
CA SER A 9 -37.88 2.25 19.66
C SER A 9 -36.86 2.06 20.76
N VAL A 10 -35.59 1.89 20.37
CA VAL A 10 -34.44 1.98 21.27
C VAL A 10 -33.65 3.24 20.90
N ILE A 11 -33.31 4.03 21.92
CA ILE A 11 -32.61 5.31 21.78
C ILE A 11 -31.33 5.24 22.64
N PHE A 12 -30.22 5.65 22.06
CA PHE A 12 -28.95 5.86 22.72
C PHE A 12 -28.51 7.31 22.49
N GLU A 13 -28.25 8.04 23.57
CA GLU A 13 -27.88 9.44 23.55
C GLU A 13 -26.64 9.65 24.43
N ASP A 14 -25.56 10.13 23.81
CA ASP A 14 -24.33 10.54 24.48
C ASP A 14 -24.06 12.00 24.13
N ASN A 15 -24.51 12.87 25.03
CA ASN A 15 -24.37 14.32 24.90
C ASN A 15 -22.93 14.82 25.08
N HIS A 16 -22.02 14.00 25.64
CA HIS A 16 -20.62 14.38 25.77
C HIS A 16 -19.89 14.28 24.43
N ASN A 17 -20.17 13.22 23.66
CA ASN A 17 -19.55 12.97 22.36
C ASN A 17 -20.40 13.42 21.15
N GLY A 18 -21.58 14.00 21.39
CA GLY A 18 -22.50 14.45 20.34
C GLY A 18 -23.10 13.30 19.52
N ILE A 19 -23.30 12.14 20.15
CA ILE A 19 -23.82 10.93 19.52
C ILE A 19 -25.30 10.76 19.86
N TYR A 20 -26.13 10.60 18.83
CA TYR A 20 -27.54 10.25 18.96
C TYR A 20 -27.88 9.11 18.00
N LYS A 21 -28.36 7.99 18.53
CA LYS A 21 -28.77 6.83 17.75
C LYS A 21 -30.18 6.42 18.16
N ARG A 22 -31.03 6.18 17.18
CA ARG A 22 -32.39 5.69 17.37
C ARG A 22 -32.72 4.66 16.32
N ILE A 23 -33.25 3.52 16.73
CA ILE A 23 -33.80 2.50 15.83
C ILE A 23 -35.25 2.22 16.20
N ASN A 24 -36.09 1.99 15.19
CA ASN A 24 -37.52 1.76 15.34
C ASN A 24 -37.88 0.39 14.78
N PHE A 25 -38.67 -0.36 15.54
CA PHE A 25 -39.12 -1.71 15.26
C PHE A 25 -40.63 -1.76 15.08
N SER A 26 -41.13 -2.79 14.38
CA SER A 26 -42.55 -3.11 14.37
C SER A 26 -43.08 -3.36 15.79
N SER A 27 -44.39 -3.18 15.98
CA SER A 27 -45.06 -3.37 17.27
C SER A 27 -44.88 -4.78 17.86
N ASP A 28 -44.68 -5.79 17.01
CA ASP A 28 -44.36 -7.18 17.38
C ASP A 28 -42.87 -7.44 17.65
N GLY A 29 -42.01 -6.45 17.45
CA GLY A 29 -40.56 -6.53 17.68
C GLY A 29 -39.79 -7.36 16.66
N LYS A 30 -40.40 -7.76 15.54
CA LYS A 30 -39.77 -8.69 14.58
C LYS A 30 -39.03 -8.01 13.43
N GLN A 31 -39.38 -6.78 13.07
CA GLN A 31 -38.83 -6.09 11.90
C GLN A 31 -38.27 -4.71 12.27
N LEU A 32 -37.11 -4.37 11.70
CA LEU A 32 -36.56 -3.03 11.77
C LEU A 32 -37.21 -2.14 10.70
N LEU A 33 -37.94 -1.13 11.14
CA LEU A 33 -38.65 -0.18 10.27
C LEU A 33 -37.73 0.96 9.80
N GLY A 34 -36.66 1.25 10.54
CA GLY A 34 -35.68 2.27 10.19
C GLY A 34 -35.03 2.90 11.42
N GLY A 35 -34.16 3.88 11.22
CA GLY A 35 -33.45 4.54 12.31
C GLY A 35 -32.75 5.84 11.91
N ILE A 36 -32.22 6.52 12.91
CA ILE A 36 -31.42 7.74 12.82
C ILE A 36 -30.09 7.47 13.53
N LEU A 37 -28.98 7.78 12.88
CA LEU A 37 -27.64 7.76 13.47
C LEU A 37 -27.01 9.13 13.25
N VAL A 38 -26.59 9.78 14.33
CA VAL A 38 -25.94 11.10 14.34
C VAL A 38 -24.68 11.00 15.19
N GLY A 39 -23.58 11.56 14.70
CA GLY A 39 -22.25 11.43 15.32
C GLY A 39 -21.56 10.13 14.92
N ASP A 40 -22.02 9.00 15.45
CA ASP A 40 -21.49 7.65 15.15
C ASP A 40 -22.49 6.85 14.30
N ALA A 41 -22.09 6.52 13.07
CA ALA A 41 -22.89 5.81 12.08
C ALA A 41 -22.30 4.45 11.65
N ASP A 42 -21.38 3.86 12.43
CA ASP A 42 -20.69 2.60 12.07
C ASP A 42 -21.67 1.45 11.76
N ALA A 43 -22.79 1.41 12.48
CA ALA A 43 -23.85 0.39 12.32
C ALA A 43 -24.74 0.61 11.08
N TYR A 44 -24.57 1.69 10.31
CA TYR A 44 -25.47 2.09 9.23
C TYR A 44 -25.66 0.99 8.17
N ASN A 45 -24.57 0.41 7.65
CA ASN A 45 -24.67 -0.58 6.58
C ASN A 45 -25.40 -1.85 7.04
N MET A 46 -25.12 -2.31 8.27
CA MET A 46 -25.79 -3.46 8.86
C MET A 46 -27.29 -3.19 9.05
N LEU A 47 -27.63 -2.07 9.69
CA LEU A 47 -29.03 -1.67 9.94
C LEU A 47 -29.81 -1.45 8.62
N GLN A 48 -29.15 -0.89 7.60
CA GLN A 48 -29.76 -0.71 6.28
C GLN A 48 -30.08 -2.06 5.62
N GLN A 49 -29.20 -3.06 5.73
CA GLN A 49 -29.44 -4.41 5.19
C GLN A 49 -30.56 -5.13 5.94
N ILE A 50 -30.56 -5.06 7.28
CA ILE A 50 -31.64 -5.64 8.10
C ILE A 50 -33.00 -5.02 7.72
N CYS A 51 -33.04 -3.70 7.58
CA CYS A 51 -34.25 -2.96 7.23
C CYS A 51 -34.74 -3.27 5.80
N LYS A 52 -33.84 -3.25 4.80
CA LYS A 52 -34.21 -3.49 3.39
C LYS A 52 -34.62 -4.93 3.13
N ASN A 53 -33.92 -5.90 3.71
CA ASN A 53 -34.14 -7.32 3.44
C ASN A 53 -35.10 -7.99 4.43
N LYS A 54 -35.66 -7.23 5.39
CA LYS A 54 -36.57 -7.72 6.45
C LYS A 54 -35.98 -8.92 7.21
N LEU A 55 -34.68 -8.85 7.52
CA LEU A 55 -33.99 -9.89 8.26
C LEU A 55 -34.52 -9.97 9.70
N ALA A 56 -34.51 -11.18 10.27
CA ALA A 56 -34.90 -11.39 11.66
C ALA A 56 -33.96 -10.63 12.61
N LEU A 57 -34.54 -10.00 13.63
CA LEU A 57 -33.78 -9.25 14.62
C LEU A 57 -33.14 -10.18 15.67
N PRO A 58 -31.96 -9.81 16.19
CA PRO A 58 -31.37 -10.51 17.32
C PRO A 58 -32.26 -10.36 18.58
N PRO A 59 -32.13 -11.27 19.56
CA PRO A 59 -32.93 -11.24 20.79
C PRO A 59 -32.79 -9.95 21.61
N GLU A 60 -31.63 -9.28 21.50
CA GLU A 60 -31.28 -8.05 22.23
C GLU A 60 -30.96 -6.92 21.23
N PRO A 61 -31.98 -6.27 20.68
CA PRO A 61 -31.82 -5.29 19.59
C PRO A 61 -31.09 -4.00 19.99
N GLU A 62 -30.96 -3.70 21.28
CA GLU A 62 -30.21 -2.54 21.80
C GLU A 62 -28.72 -2.57 21.45
N TYR A 63 -28.13 -3.77 21.34
CA TYR A 63 -26.72 -3.93 20.95
C TYR A 63 -26.47 -3.64 19.46
N LEU A 64 -27.53 -3.46 18.65
CA LEU A 64 -27.39 -3.03 17.27
C LEU A 64 -26.89 -1.57 17.16
N ILE A 65 -27.05 -0.76 18.21
CA ILE A 65 -26.63 0.66 18.23
C ILE A 65 -25.68 1.02 19.38
N ILE A 66 -25.55 0.16 20.40
CA ILE A 66 -24.65 0.34 21.54
C ILE A 66 -23.33 -0.42 21.29
N LYS A 67 -22.19 0.28 21.31
CA LYS A 67 -20.87 -0.38 21.38
C LYS A 67 -20.77 -1.07 22.76
N GLN A 68 -20.51 -2.38 22.80
CA GLN A 68 -20.29 -3.08 24.07
C GLN A 68 -19.16 -2.40 24.87
N LYS A 69 -19.30 -2.39 26.20
CA LYS A 69 -18.34 -1.79 27.15
C LYS A 69 -16.89 -2.22 26.85
N PRO A 70 -15.90 -1.34 27.13
CA PRO A 70 -14.50 -1.75 27.09
C PRO A 70 -14.28 -2.82 28.17
N GLY A 71 -13.97 -4.04 27.73
CA GLY A 71 -13.90 -5.24 28.56
C GLY A 71 -14.40 -6.49 27.84
N GLY A 72 -15.26 -6.35 26.83
CA GLY A 72 -15.37 -7.35 25.76
C GLY A 72 -14.18 -7.16 24.83
N SER A 73 -13.41 -8.23 24.58
CA SER A 73 -12.32 -8.24 23.61
C SER A 73 -12.73 -7.47 22.36
N GLU A 74 -11.92 -6.49 21.93
CA GLU A 74 -12.01 -5.95 20.57
C GLU A 74 -12.13 -7.16 19.63
N GLN A 75 -13.33 -7.39 19.11
CA GLN A 75 -13.57 -8.51 18.24
C GLN A 75 -12.65 -8.30 17.04
N GLN A 76 -11.68 -9.19 16.94
CA GLN A 76 -10.70 -9.26 15.88
C GLN A 76 -11.39 -8.92 14.56
N SER A 77 -11.04 -7.77 13.99
CA SER A 77 -11.42 -7.41 12.62
C SER A 77 -10.69 -8.38 11.70
N GLY A 78 -11.25 -9.56 11.53
CA GLY A 78 -10.63 -10.70 10.87
C GLY A 78 -11.69 -11.55 10.22
N VAL A 79 -11.26 -12.43 9.33
CA VAL A 79 -12.14 -13.35 8.59
C VAL A 79 -13.03 -14.20 9.51
N ALA A 80 -12.57 -14.45 10.74
CA ALA A 80 -13.32 -15.14 11.78
C ALA A 80 -14.67 -14.47 12.12
N SER A 81 -14.79 -13.13 12.04
CA SER A 81 -15.99 -12.39 12.41
C SER A 81 -17.05 -12.30 11.30
N LEU A 82 -16.75 -12.77 10.08
CA LEU A 82 -17.70 -12.77 8.97
C LEU A 82 -18.79 -13.84 9.18
N PRO A 83 -20.07 -13.56 8.89
CA PRO A 83 -21.12 -14.57 8.95
C PRO A 83 -20.95 -15.59 7.80
N ASP A 84 -21.52 -16.78 7.99
CA ASP A 84 -21.38 -17.91 7.08
C ASP A 84 -21.97 -17.66 5.68
N ASP A 85 -23.00 -16.82 5.60
CA ASP A 85 -23.64 -16.37 4.36
C ASP A 85 -22.91 -15.20 3.68
N ALA A 86 -21.85 -14.66 4.29
CA ALA A 86 -21.09 -13.56 3.71
C ALA A 86 -20.55 -13.94 2.34
N LEU A 87 -20.89 -13.14 1.32
CA LEU A 87 -20.44 -13.35 -0.04
C LEU A 87 -18.96 -12.98 -0.17
N ILE A 88 -18.12 -13.97 -0.46
CA ILE A 88 -16.67 -13.82 -0.57
C ILE A 88 -16.25 -13.63 -2.03
N CYS A 89 -16.83 -14.40 -2.95
CA CYS A 89 -16.59 -14.26 -4.39
C CYS A 89 -17.87 -13.81 -5.10
N SER A 90 -17.91 -12.57 -5.59
CA SER A 90 -19.07 -12.04 -6.32
C SER A 90 -19.20 -12.59 -7.74
N CYS A 91 -18.10 -12.98 -8.39
CA CYS A 91 -18.13 -13.51 -9.76
C CYS A 91 -18.79 -14.89 -9.84
N GLU A 92 -18.48 -15.75 -8.85
CA GLU A 92 -18.92 -17.15 -8.82
C GLU A 92 -19.95 -17.40 -7.69
N SER A 93 -20.41 -16.33 -7.04
CA SER A 93 -21.39 -16.36 -5.94
C SER A 93 -21.03 -17.30 -4.76
N VAL A 94 -19.76 -17.29 -4.34
CA VAL A 94 -19.26 -18.19 -3.28
C VAL A 94 -19.27 -17.50 -1.91
N THR A 95 -19.86 -18.14 -0.91
CA THR A 95 -19.96 -17.65 0.48
C THR A 95 -18.81 -18.15 1.37
N LYS A 96 -18.68 -17.61 2.59
CA LYS A 96 -17.73 -18.09 3.60
C LYS A 96 -17.97 -19.56 3.93
N ALA A 97 -19.22 -19.95 4.16
CA ALA A 97 -19.60 -21.33 4.47
C ALA A 97 -19.13 -22.31 3.39
N ALA A 98 -19.30 -21.97 2.12
CA ALA A 98 -18.87 -22.83 1.01
C ALA A 98 -17.35 -23.04 0.99
N ILE A 99 -16.56 -22.02 1.38
CA ILE A 99 -15.11 -22.14 1.49
C ILE A 99 -14.74 -22.97 2.71
N CYS A 100 -15.34 -22.70 3.88
CA CYS A 100 -15.11 -23.49 5.09
C CYS A 100 -15.45 -24.97 4.87
N GLY A 101 -16.60 -25.27 4.26
CA GLY A 101 -17.03 -26.61 3.89
C GLY A 101 -16.05 -27.31 2.94
N ALA A 102 -15.50 -26.59 1.94
CA ALA A 102 -14.47 -27.16 1.06
C ALA A 102 -13.19 -27.55 1.82
N VAL A 103 -12.81 -26.80 2.86
CA VAL A 103 -11.67 -27.16 3.72
C VAL A 103 -12.01 -28.35 4.61
N THR A 104 -13.18 -28.33 5.26
CA THR A 104 -13.52 -29.32 6.29
C THR A 104 -13.99 -30.65 5.72
N GLU A 105 -14.80 -30.64 4.66
CA GLU A 105 -15.43 -31.82 4.08
C GLU A 105 -14.59 -32.40 2.93
N ASN A 106 -14.00 -31.53 2.10
CA ASN A 106 -13.26 -31.93 0.90
C ASN A 106 -11.74 -31.88 1.06
N ASN A 107 -11.22 -31.63 2.27
CA ASN A 107 -9.79 -31.51 2.58
C ASN A 107 -9.02 -30.61 1.59
N CYS A 108 -9.63 -29.50 1.17
CA CYS A 108 -8.96 -28.54 0.30
C CYS A 108 -7.98 -27.67 1.11
N GLU A 109 -6.71 -28.07 1.17
CA GLU A 109 -5.67 -27.41 2.00
C GLU A 109 -4.87 -26.32 1.26
N THR A 110 -5.18 -26.07 -0.01
CA THR A 110 -4.51 -25.04 -0.82
C THR A 110 -5.51 -24.14 -1.51
N VAL A 111 -5.12 -22.90 -1.81
CA VAL A 111 -5.97 -21.97 -2.57
C VAL A 111 -6.34 -22.54 -3.94
N ASP A 112 -5.44 -23.27 -4.59
CA ASP A 112 -5.75 -23.90 -5.88
C ASP A 112 -6.70 -25.09 -5.74
N ALA A 113 -6.64 -25.84 -4.63
CA ALA A 113 -7.67 -26.83 -4.32
C ALA A 113 -9.04 -26.16 -4.08
N ILE A 114 -9.08 -25.03 -3.37
CA ILE A 114 -10.31 -24.25 -3.18
C ILE A 114 -10.85 -23.70 -4.51
N LYS A 115 -9.99 -23.18 -5.39
CA LYS A 115 -10.40 -22.75 -6.74
C LYS A 115 -11.00 -23.91 -7.55
N LYS A 116 -10.40 -25.10 -7.49
CA LYS A 116 -10.92 -26.29 -8.18
C LYS A 116 -12.26 -26.74 -7.60
N CYS A 117 -12.41 -26.68 -6.29
CA CYS A 117 -13.60 -27.14 -5.58
C CYS A 117 -14.79 -26.16 -5.66
N THR A 118 -14.54 -24.86 -5.46
CA THR A 118 -15.58 -23.83 -5.27
C THR A 118 -15.66 -22.83 -6.41
N ARG A 119 -14.67 -22.81 -7.32
CA ARG A 119 -14.45 -21.76 -8.34
C ARG A 119 -14.14 -20.37 -7.78
N ALA A 120 -14.12 -20.17 -6.46
CA ALA A 120 -13.77 -18.88 -5.88
C ALA A 120 -12.38 -18.41 -6.34
N GLY A 121 -12.34 -17.28 -7.05
CA GLY A 121 -11.09 -16.66 -7.51
C GLY A 121 -10.62 -17.07 -8.91
N THR A 122 -11.40 -17.82 -9.68
CA THR A 122 -11.10 -18.15 -11.09
C THR A 122 -11.47 -17.05 -12.09
N GLY A 123 -12.43 -16.17 -11.73
CA GLY A 123 -12.85 -15.03 -12.55
C GLY A 123 -11.91 -13.83 -12.43
N CYS A 124 -12.33 -12.79 -11.70
CA CYS A 124 -11.55 -11.55 -11.56
C CYS A 124 -10.37 -11.62 -10.57
N GLY A 125 -10.25 -12.71 -9.80
CA GLY A 125 -9.20 -12.94 -8.81
C GLY A 125 -9.25 -12.05 -7.55
N GLY A 126 -10.18 -11.09 -7.46
CA GLY A 126 -10.22 -10.10 -6.37
C GLY A 126 -10.47 -10.68 -4.97
N CYS A 127 -11.12 -11.84 -4.87
CA CYS A 127 -11.41 -12.52 -3.61
C CYS A 127 -10.29 -13.44 -3.11
N VAL A 128 -9.28 -13.74 -3.92
CA VAL A 128 -8.23 -14.74 -3.61
C VAL A 128 -7.53 -14.49 -2.27
N PRO A 129 -7.17 -13.24 -1.87
CA PRO A 129 -6.58 -13.00 -0.55
C PRO A 129 -7.53 -13.37 0.59
N MET A 130 -8.82 -13.06 0.45
CA MET A 130 -9.83 -13.34 1.46
C MET A 130 -10.13 -14.84 1.56
N VAL A 131 -10.12 -15.54 0.42
CA VAL A 131 -10.20 -17.02 0.37
C VAL A 131 -9.02 -17.65 1.10
N LYS A 132 -7.79 -17.14 0.90
CA LYS A 132 -6.60 -17.62 1.59
C LYS A 132 -6.69 -17.40 3.11
N ASP A 133 -7.13 -16.22 3.54
CA ASP A 133 -7.29 -15.92 4.95
C ASP A 133 -8.37 -16.83 5.61
N ILE A 134 -9.50 -17.11 4.93
CA ILE A 134 -10.52 -18.10 5.39
C ILE A 134 -9.91 -19.49 5.49
N LEU A 135 -9.23 -19.94 4.44
CA LEU A 135 -8.58 -21.25 4.41
C LEU A 135 -7.65 -21.45 5.61
N LEU A 136 -6.76 -20.49 5.87
CA LEU A 136 -5.81 -20.57 6.97
C LEU A 136 -6.49 -20.55 8.34
N ASP A 137 -7.52 -19.73 8.52
CA ASP A 137 -8.30 -19.68 9.76
C ASP A 137 -9.02 -21.02 10.01
N THR A 138 -9.70 -21.57 9.01
CA THR A 138 -10.40 -22.86 9.11
C THR A 138 -9.43 -24.02 9.36
N MET A 139 -8.27 -24.04 8.71
CA MET A 139 -7.23 -25.06 8.98
C MET A 139 -6.70 -24.97 10.41
N LYS A 140 -6.50 -23.75 10.92
CA LYS A 140 -6.08 -23.51 12.31
C LYS A 140 -7.13 -24.01 13.31
N GLN A 141 -8.41 -23.81 13.02
CA GLN A 141 -9.52 -24.33 13.84
C GLN A 141 -9.58 -25.87 13.86
N GLN A 142 -9.15 -26.55 12.78
CA GLN A 142 -9.01 -28.01 12.74
C GLN A 142 -7.76 -28.54 13.46
N GLY A 143 -6.95 -27.67 14.07
CA GLY A 143 -5.68 -28.03 14.69
C GLY A 143 -4.56 -28.34 13.70
N LYS A 144 -4.75 -28.05 12.41
CA LYS A 144 -3.69 -28.18 11.39
C LYS A 144 -2.81 -26.92 11.41
N TYR A 145 -1.55 -27.09 11.78
CA TYR A 145 -0.58 -25.99 11.76
C TYR A 145 -0.01 -25.81 10.36
N VAL A 146 -0.28 -24.67 9.72
CA VAL A 146 0.36 -24.30 8.45
C VAL A 146 1.66 -23.59 8.76
N ARG A 147 2.79 -24.24 8.44
CA ARG A 147 4.12 -23.64 8.58
C ARG A 147 4.20 -22.40 7.68
N ASN A 148 4.55 -21.25 8.24
CA ASN A 148 4.67 -20.00 7.47
C ASN A 148 5.98 -20.00 6.67
N ARG A 149 5.95 -20.62 5.49
CA ARG A 149 7.08 -20.63 4.56
C ARG A 149 6.79 -19.81 3.31
N LEU A 150 7.82 -19.23 2.72
CA LEU A 150 7.70 -18.35 1.57
C LEU A 150 7.18 -19.10 0.33
N CYS A 151 7.78 -20.25 0.00
CA CYS A 151 7.33 -21.15 -1.07
C CYS A 151 8.00 -22.53 -0.91
N GLU A 152 7.89 -23.42 -1.91
CA GLU A 152 8.56 -24.73 -1.90
C GLU A 152 10.10 -24.65 -1.89
N HIS A 153 10.67 -23.54 -2.38
CA HIS A 153 12.13 -23.34 -2.47
C HIS A 153 12.75 -22.89 -1.14
N PHE A 154 11.98 -22.24 -0.26
CA PHE A 154 12.46 -21.67 1.00
C PHE A 154 11.52 -22.05 2.14
N ASP A 155 12.01 -22.79 3.13
CA ASP A 155 11.23 -23.23 4.30
C ASP A 155 11.13 -22.16 5.41
N TYR A 156 11.49 -20.92 5.08
CA TYR A 156 11.47 -19.76 5.97
C TYR A 156 10.35 -18.79 5.57
N SER A 157 9.78 -18.09 6.55
CA SER A 157 8.97 -16.90 6.30
C SER A 157 9.82 -15.77 5.71
N ARG A 158 9.18 -14.73 5.14
CA ARG A 158 9.91 -13.54 4.67
C ARG A 158 10.72 -12.89 5.78
N GLN A 159 10.15 -12.81 6.99
CA GLN A 159 10.80 -12.16 8.13
C GLN A 159 12.04 -12.93 8.58
N GLU A 160 11.95 -14.25 8.71
CA GLU A 160 13.10 -15.10 9.03
C GLU A 160 14.18 -15.00 7.97
N LEU A 161 13.80 -15.04 6.68
CA LEU A 161 14.75 -14.89 5.58
C LEU A 161 15.42 -13.51 5.57
N TYR A 162 14.69 -12.44 5.89
CA TYR A 162 15.25 -11.10 6.05
C TYR A 162 16.34 -11.06 7.12
N ASP A 163 16.08 -11.66 8.29
CA ASP A 163 17.05 -11.71 9.38
C ASP A 163 18.27 -12.57 9.01
N LEU A 164 18.07 -13.73 8.37
CA LEU A 164 19.15 -14.63 7.92
C LEU A 164 20.07 -13.98 6.87
N VAL A 165 19.50 -13.38 5.83
CA VAL A 165 20.24 -12.67 4.77
C VAL A 165 21.08 -11.55 5.36
N LYS A 166 20.53 -10.81 6.34
CA LYS A 166 21.24 -9.75 7.03
C LYS A 166 22.39 -10.28 7.89
N LEU A 167 22.16 -11.35 8.66
CA LEU A 167 23.17 -11.94 9.54
C LEU A 167 24.40 -12.43 8.77
N GLN A 168 24.19 -13.04 7.60
CA GLN A 168 25.27 -13.50 6.72
C GLN A 168 25.77 -12.42 5.74
N SER A 169 25.16 -11.24 5.72
CA SER A 169 25.51 -10.14 4.82
C SER A 169 25.44 -10.48 3.32
N LEU A 170 24.53 -11.38 2.91
CA LEU A 170 24.39 -11.83 1.51
C LEU A 170 23.89 -10.69 0.61
N LYS A 171 24.39 -10.61 -0.63
CA LYS A 171 24.20 -9.44 -1.52
C LYS A 171 23.50 -9.70 -2.84
N ASN A 172 23.43 -10.96 -3.28
CA ASN A 172 22.77 -11.33 -4.53
C ASN A 172 21.78 -12.47 -4.30
N TYR A 173 20.94 -12.73 -5.30
CA TYR A 173 19.88 -13.74 -5.21
C TYR A 173 20.42 -15.18 -5.14
N ASP A 174 21.49 -15.46 -5.90
CA ASP A 174 22.04 -16.81 -6.03
C ASP A 174 22.67 -17.25 -4.70
N ASP A 175 23.42 -16.38 -4.02
CA ASP A 175 23.96 -16.65 -2.67
C ASP A 175 22.85 -17.00 -1.66
N VAL A 176 21.72 -16.27 -1.71
CA VAL A 176 20.58 -16.52 -0.80
C VAL A 176 19.93 -17.86 -1.10
N LEU A 177 19.82 -18.22 -2.37
CA LEU A 177 19.26 -19.49 -2.81
C LEU A 177 20.16 -20.66 -2.44
N ASP A 178 21.47 -20.52 -2.61
CA ASP A 178 22.47 -21.56 -2.30
C ASP A 178 22.56 -21.84 -0.79
N GLU A 179 22.46 -20.80 0.06
CA GLU A 179 22.58 -20.95 1.51
C GLU A 179 21.26 -21.38 2.19
N PHE A 180 20.12 -20.84 1.76
CA PHE A 180 18.84 -20.99 2.47
C PHE A 180 17.71 -21.62 1.67
N GLY A 181 17.93 -21.89 0.38
CA GLY A 181 16.91 -22.41 -0.52
C GLY A 181 17.33 -23.69 -1.23
N ASN A 182 16.54 -24.07 -2.24
CA ASN A 182 16.80 -25.22 -3.12
C ASN A 182 16.20 -24.97 -4.51
N GLY A 183 16.73 -25.66 -5.52
CA GLY A 183 16.25 -25.54 -6.91
C GLY A 183 16.64 -24.20 -7.54
N ASP A 184 15.88 -23.75 -8.55
CA ASP A 184 16.16 -22.48 -9.24
C ASP A 184 15.34 -21.30 -8.71
N GLY A 185 14.29 -21.57 -7.93
CA GLY A 185 13.33 -20.58 -7.47
C GLY A 185 12.26 -20.17 -8.49
N CYS A 186 11.15 -19.62 -7.99
CA CYS A 186 9.94 -19.34 -8.75
C CYS A 186 9.51 -17.86 -8.72
N GLU A 187 8.36 -17.58 -9.34
CA GLU A 187 7.72 -16.27 -9.39
C GLU A 187 7.31 -15.69 -8.02
N ILE A 188 7.33 -16.50 -6.96
CA ILE A 188 7.03 -16.06 -5.58
C ILE A 188 8.31 -15.64 -4.86
N CYS A 189 9.33 -16.51 -4.83
CA CYS A 189 10.54 -16.23 -4.04
C CYS A 189 11.51 -15.27 -4.72
N ARG A 190 11.65 -15.28 -6.05
CA ARG A 190 12.57 -14.35 -6.74
C ARG A 190 12.25 -12.89 -6.42
N PRO A 191 11.01 -12.40 -6.59
CA PRO A 191 10.70 -11.00 -6.25
C PRO A 191 10.79 -10.72 -4.74
N ALA A 192 10.47 -11.70 -3.88
CA ALA A 192 10.53 -11.53 -2.44
C ALA A 192 11.97 -11.38 -1.94
N VAL A 193 12.90 -12.21 -2.42
CA VAL A 193 14.34 -12.13 -2.09
C VAL A 193 14.95 -10.86 -2.67
N SER A 194 14.64 -10.52 -3.93
CA SER A 194 15.04 -9.25 -4.54
C SER A 194 14.57 -8.04 -3.72
N SER A 195 13.34 -8.08 -3.19
CA SER A 195 12.81 -7.06 -2.30
C SER A 195 13.55 -7.00 -0.96
N ILE A 196 13.90 -8.15 -0.36
CA ILE A 196 14.69 -8.22 0.88
C ILE A 196 16.06 -7.57 0.67
N LEU A 197 16.81 -8.00 -0.36
CA LEU A 197 18.14 -7.48 -0.67
C LEU A 197 18.12 -5.98 -0.90
N ALA A 198 17.15 -5.50 -1.69
CA ALA A 198 17.02 -4.07 -1.97
C ALA A 198 16.64 -3.26 -0.72
N SER A 199 15.86 -3.83 0.20
CA SER A 199 15.47 -3.16 1.45
C SER A 199 16.55 -3.21 2.54
N LEU A 200 17.50 -4.15 2.45
CA LEU A 200 18.65 -4.26 3.37
C LEU A 200 19.81 -3.36 2.95
N TRP A 201 20.08 -3.27 1.64
CA TRP A 201 21.34 -2.70 1.15
C TRP A 201 21.18 -1.42 0.34
N ASN A 202 19.98 -1.16 -0.21
CA ASN A 202 19.71 -0.08 -1.16
C ASN A 202 20.68 -0.04 -2.35
N ASP A 203 21.19 -1.21 -2.74
CA ASP A 203 22.08 -1.36 -3.88
C ASP A 203 21.33 -1.18 -5.21
N LEU A 204 22.07 -0.78 -6.26
CA LEU A 204 21.55 -0.68 -7.62
C LEU A 204 20.90 -2.00 -8.06
N ILE A 205 19.57 -2.01 -8.18
CA ILE A 205 18.79 -3.18 -8.62
C ILE A 205 19.11 -3.62 -10.05
N VAL A 206 19.72 -2.74 -10.84
CA VAL A 206 20.18 -3.01 -12.21
C VAL A 206 21.61 -3.57 -12.27
N LYS A 207 22.30 -3.80 -11.14
CA LYS A 207 23.56 -4.57 -11.16
C LYS A 207 23.34 -5.93 -11.82
N LYS A 208 24.31 -6.39 -12.61
CA LYS A 208 24.18 -7.58 -13.48
C LYS A 208 23.72 -8.82 -12.71
N GLU A 209 24.24 -9.01 -11.50
CA GLU A 209 23.90 -10.08 -10.56
C GLU A 209 22.45 -10.03 -10.05
N ASN A 210 21.84 -8.84 -10.03
CA ASN A 210 20.49 -8.64 -9.48
C ASN A 210 19.42 -8.46 -10.59
N ALA A 211 19.82 -8.23 -11.84
CA ALA A 211 18.91 -7.80 -12.90
C ALA A 211 17.92 -8.88 -13.37
N THR A 212 18.28 -10.15 -13.28
CA THR A 212 17.46 -11.30 -13.73
C THR A 212 16.39 -11.69 -12.72
N SER A 213 16.59 -11.38 -11.44
CA SER A 213 15.66 -11.68 -10.35
C SER A 213 14.63 -10.57 -10.11
N GLN A 214 14.77 -9.40 -10.75
CA GLN A 214 13.79 -8.31 -10.68
C GLN A 214 12.58 -8.57 -11.59
N ASP A 215 11.42 -8.04 -11.18
CA ASP A 215 10.27 -7.97 -12.07
C ASP A 215 10.49 -7.00 -13.24
N THR A 216 9.65 -7.08 -14.27
CA THR A 216 9.77 -6.29 -15.50
C THR A 216 9.90 -4.79 -15.24
N ASN A 217 9.18 -4.24 -14.27
CA ASN A 217 9.16 -2.81 -14.02
C ASN A 217 10.46 -2.33 -13.36
N ASP A 218 10.98 -3.11 -12.41
CA ASP A 218 12.26 -2.82 -11.77
C ASP A 218 13.45 -3.11 -12.71
N ARG A 219 13.35 -4.14 -13.57
CA ARG A 219 14.37 -4.45 -14.59
C ARG A 219 14.59 -3.31 -15.59
N PHE A 220 13.52 -2.62 -15.98
CA PHE A 220 13.53 -1.51 -16.95
C PHE A 220 13.33 -0.13 -16.32
N LEU A 221 13.34 -0.05 -14.99
CA LEU A 221 13.21 1.22 -14.25
C LEU A 221 12.02 2.09 -14.71
N ALA A 222 10.93 1.45 -15.14
CA ALA A 222 9.75 2.09 -15.71
C ALA A 222 8.55 1.14 -15.68
N ASN A 223 7.33 1.66 -15.46
CA ASN A 223 6.16 0.77 -15.52
C ASN A 223 5.86 0.43 -16.98
N ILE A 224 5.79 -0.86 -17.29
CA ILE A 224 5.26 -1.34 -18.56
C ILE A 224 3.76 -0.99 -18.67
N GLN A 225 3.36 -0.49 -19.83
CA GLN A 225 2.03 -0.05 -20.17
C GLN A 225 1.40 -0.99 -21.20
N LYS A 226 0.10 -0.81 -21.42
CA LYS A 226 -0.60 -1.47 -22.50
C LYS A 226 0.10 -1.16 -23.84
N GLY A 227 0.27 -2.19 -24.68
CA GLY A 227 0.95 -2.07 -25.97
C GLY A 227 2.48 -2.02 -25.88
N GLY A 228 3.08 -2.50 -24.78
CA GLY A 228 4.54 -2.68 -24.69
C GLY A 228 5.35 -1.39 -24.50
N THR A 229 4.69 -0.27 -24.22
CA THR A 229 5.34 1.03 -23.97
C THR A 229 5.61 1.26 -22.48
N TYR A 230 6.34 2.31 -22.15
CA TYR A 230 6.79 2.61 -20.80
C TYR A 230 6.35 4.01 -20.34
N SER A 231 6.32 4.19 -19.03
CA SER A 231 6.05 5.48 -18.38
C SER A 231 7.33 6.12 -17.87
N VAL A 232 7.39 7.45 -17.94
CA VAL A 232 8.46 8.30 -17.42
C VAL A 232 7.83 9.26 -16.41
N VAL A 233 8.29 9.18 -15.16
CA VAL A 233 7.75 9.97 -14.06
C VAL A 233 8.92 10.58 -13.28
N PRO A 234 9.33 11.83 -13.60
CA PRO A 234 10.36 12.52 -12.84
C PRO A 234 9.90 12.83 -11.41
N ARG A 235 10.85 12.90 -10.48
CA ARG A 235 10.60 13.32 -9.11
C ARG A 235 10.30 14.83 -9.07
N ILE A 236 9.27 15.20 -8.33
CA ILE A 236 8.89 16.58 -8.04
C ILE A 236 8.63 16.65 -6.52
N PRO A 237 9.68 16.86 -5.70
CA PRO A 237 9.57 16.81 -4.24
C PRO A 237 8.53 17.79 -3.71
N GLY A 238 7.62 17.31 -2.85
CA GLY A 238 6.55 18.14 -2.29
C GLY A 238 5.55 18.70 -3.31
N GLY A 239 5.65 18.32 -4.60
CA GLY A 239 4.88 18.92 -5.69
C GLY A 239 5.35 20.30 -6.12
N GLU A 240 6.53 20.75 -5.67
CA GLU A 240 7.08 22.07 -6.01
C GLU A 240 7.99 21.97 -7.26
N ILE A 241 7.69 22.78 -8.28
CA ILE A 241 8.40 22.78 -9.57
C ILE A 241 8.59 24.21 -10.09
N THR A 242 9.78 24.50 -10.62
CA THR A 242 10.05 25.80 -11.25
C THR A 242 9.44 25.89 -12.65
N PRO A 243 9.14 27.10 -13.16
CA PRO A 243 8.68 27.27 -14.54
C PRO A 243 9.64 26.65 -15.58
N ASP A 244 10.95 26.79 -15.41
CA ASP A 244 11.94 26.22 -16.34
C ASP A 244 11.89 24.69 -16.37
N LYS A 245 11.81 24.05 -15.21
CA LYS A 245 11.67 22.58 -15.12
C LYS A 245 10.34 22.11 -15.73
N LEU A 246 9.27 22.88 -15.56
CA LEU A 246 7.97 22.59 -16.18
C LEU A 246 8.04 22.69 -17.72
N ILE A 247 8.76 23.69 -18.26
CA ILE A 247 9.01 23.84 -19.70
C ILE A 247 9.80 22.65 -20.24
N VAL A 248 10.84 22.19 -19.53
CA VAL A 248 11.62 21.00 -19.93
C VAL A 248 10.74 19.76 -20.03
N ILE A 249 9.87 19.51 -19.05
CA ILE A 249 8.92 18.38 -19.12
C ILE A 249 8.04 18.51 -20.38
N GLY A 250 7.53 19.70 -20.68
CA GLY A 250 6.74 19.96 -21.88
C GLY A 250 7.52 19.73 -23.18
N GLN A 251 8.78 20.14 -23.24
CA GLN A 251 9.67 19.94 -24.40
C GLN A 251 9.97 18.46 -24.63
N VAL A 252 10.33 17.73 -23.57
CA VAL A 252 10.58 16.28 -23.61
C VAL A 252 9.31 15.55 -24.03
N ALA A 253 8.16 15.85 -23.41
CA ALA A 253 6.89 15.25 -23.77
C ALA A 253 6.54 15.49 -25.24
N LYS A 254 6.75 16.70 -25.77
CA LYS A 254 6.52 17.02 -27.18
C LYS A 254 7.49 16.29 -28.11
N LYS A 255 8.78 16.25 -27.78
CA LYS A 255 9.83 15.63 -28.60
C LYS A 255 9.63 14.12 -28.79
N TYR A 256 9.18 13.43 -27.74
CA TYR A 256 8.94 11.98 -27.74
C TYR A 256 7.44 11.63 -27.88
N GLU A 257 6.61 12.63 -28.22
CA GLU A 257 5.17 12.54 -28.38
C GLU A 257 4.46 11.86 -27.21
N LEU A 258 4.88 12.08 -25.97
CA LEU A 258 4.39 11.37 -24.79
C LEU A 258 3.01 11.88 -24.36
N TYR A 259 2.11 10.96 -23.98
CA TYR A 259 0.85 11.33 -23.32
C TYR A 259 1.16 11.86 -21.92
N THR A 260 0.57 12.98 -21.51
CA THR A 260 0.86 13.67 -20.24
C THR A 260 -0.34 13.71 -19.31
N LYS A 261 -0.11 13.48 -18.01
CA LYS A 261 -1.17 13.51 -17.00
C LYS A 261 -0.68 13.98 -15.64
N ILE A 262 -1.37 14.96 -15.06
CA ILE A 262 -1.17 15.35 -13.65
C ILE A 262 -1.79 14.28 -12.73
N THR A 263 -1.04 13.89 -11.71
CA THR A 263 -1.43 12.86 -10.75
C THR A 263 -1.88 13.44 -9.41
N GLY A 264 -2.63 12.64 -8.64
CA GLY A 264 -3.00 12.99 -7.26
C GLY A 264 -1.80 13.06 -6.28
N GLY A 265 -0.62 12.61 -6.69
CA GLY A 265 0.62 12.73 -5.93
C GLY A 265 1.45 13.98 -6.27
N GLN A 266 0.84 14.97 -6.93
CA GLN A 266 1.50 16.20 -7.39
C GLN A 266 2.68 15.95 -8.33
N ARG A 267 2.49 15.02 -9.27
CA ARG A 267 3.48 14.71 -10.31
C ARG A 267 2.89 14.81 -11.70
N ILE A 268 3.76 14.89 -12.70
CA ILE A 268 3.42 14.83 -14.13
C ILE A 268 3.93 13.51 -14.67
N ASP A 269 3.00 12.62 -15.01
CA ASP A 269 3.32 11.35 -15.64
C ASP A 269 3.35 11.52 -17.16
N MET A 270 4.38 10.94 -17.79
CA MET A 270 4.52 10.85 -19.25
C MET A 270 4.43 9.38 -19.68
N PHE A 271 3.63 9.07 -20.69
CA PHE A 271 3.34 7.69 -21.11
C PHE A 271 3.58 7.48 -22.60
N GLY A 272 3.84 6.22 -22.96
CA GLY A 272 4.00 5.80 -24.35
C GLY A 272 5.43 5.97 -24.86
N ALA A 273 6.42 5.92 -23.97
CA ALA A 273 7.82 5.88 -24.37
C ALA A 273 8.16 4.48 -24.90
N HIS A 274 8.92 4.41 -26.00
CA HIS A 274 9.53 3.14 -26.40
C HIS A 274 10.69 2.82 -25.46
N LEU A 275 11.02 1.53 -25.33
CA LEU A 275 12.11 1.07 -24.47
C LEU A 275 13.44 1.78 -24.79
N SER A 276 13.77 1.92 -26.08
CA SER A 276 15.00 2.56 -26.59
C SER A 276 15.03 4.08 -26.44
N ASP A 277 13.88 4.72 -26.21
CA ASP A 277 13.82 6.16 -25.95
C ASP A 277 14.11 6.47 -24.47
N LEU A 278 13.94 5.52 -23.55
CA LEU A 278 14.03 5.79 -22.11
C LEU A 278 15.39 6.39 -21.69
N PRO A 279 16.57 5.85 -22.08
CA PRO A 279 17.84 6.46 -21.68
C PRO A 279 18.04 7.87 -22.24
N LYS A 280 17.49 8.18 -23.43
CA LYS A 280 17.60 9.51 -24.05
C LYS A 280 16.68 10.51 -23.35
N ILE A 281 15.46 10.10 -23.03
CA ILE A 281 14.50 10.91 -22.25
C ILE A 281 15.10 11.25 -20.88
N TRP A 282 15.66 10.26 -20.17
CA TRP A 282 16.23 10.47 -18.84
C TRP A 282 17.51 11.31 -18.88
N GLU A 283 18.33 11.21 -19.92
CA GLU A 283 19.49 12.08 -20.12
C GLU A 283 19.08 13.57 -20.17
N GLU A 284 18.03 13.91 -20.92
CA GLU A 284 17.51 15.29 -20.97
C GLU A 284 16.91 15.75 -19.63
N LEU A 285 16.14 14.87 -18.96
CA LEU A 285 15.55 15.19 -17.66
C LEU A 285 16.63 15.38 -16.58
N ILE A 286 17.65 14.52 -16.55
CA ILE A 286 18.75 14.60 -15.59
C ILE A 286 19.61 15.85 -15.85
N ALA A 287 19.83 16.21 -17.11
CA ALA A 287 20.53 17.45 -17.46
C ALA A 287 19.79 18.70 -16.93
N ALA A 288 18.46 18.65 -16.82
CA ALA A 288 17.64 19.68 -16.20
C ALA A 288 17.51 19.56 -14.66
N GLY A 289 18.20 18.60 -14.04
CA GLY A 289 18.21 18.39 -12.60
C GLY A 289 16.98 17.64 -12.07
N PHE A 290 16.39 16.75 -12.86
CA PHE A 290 15.42 15.77 -12.36
C PHE A 290 16.07 14.46 -11.94
N GLU A 291 15.38 13.74 -11.05
CA GLU A 291 15.71 12.38 -10.64
C GLU A 291 14.54 11.42 -10.89
N SER A 292 14.80 10.12 -10.77
CA SER A 292 13.74 9.11 -10.83
C SER A 292 12.70 9.32 -9.74
N GLY A 293 11.42 9.38 -10.15
CA GLY A 293 10.30 9.35 -9.23
C GLY A 293 10.03 7.96 -8.62
N HIS A 294 10.74 6.90 -9.06
CA HIS A 294 10.53 5.50 -8.64
C HIS A 294 9.05 5.06 -8.74
N ALA A 295 8.33 5.58 -9.73
CA ALA A 295 6.92 5.29 -9.93
C ALA A 295 6.66 3.81 -10.31
N TYR A 296 7.70 3.06 -10.64
CA TYR A 296 7.67 1.63 -10.95
C TYR A 296 7.87 0.76 -9.72
N GLY A 297 8.85 1.10 -8.89
CA GLY A 297 9.28 0.27 -7.78
C GLY A 297 8.26 0.12 -6.65
N LYS A 298 8.46 -0.93 -5.84
CA LYS A 298 7.92 -1.03 -4.48
C LYS A 298 8.81 -0.19 -3.54
N ALA A 299 8.68 1.11 -3.69
CA ALA A 299 9.48 2.11 -2.99
C ALA A 299 8.61 3.26 -2.44
N LEU A 300 9.22 4.24 -1.77
CA LEU A 300 8.56 5.54 -1.55
C LEU A 300 8.22 6.18 -2.91
N ARG A 301 6.92 6.33 -3.16
CA ARG A 301 6.40 6.89 -4.40
C ARG A 301 6.37 8.40 -4.36
N THR A 302 5.67 9.02 -3.41
CA THR A 302 5.43 10.48 -3.37
C THR A 302 5.27 10.97 -1.95
N VAL A 303 5.66 12.21 -1.66
CA VAL A 303 5.25 12.94 -0.47
C VAL A 303 4.43 14.15 -0.90
N LYS A 304 3.09 14.04 -0.80
CA LYS A 304 2.19 15.13 -1.19
C LYS A 304 2.27 16.25 -0.14
N SER A 305 2.29 17.51 -0.55
CA SER A 305 2.24 18.65 0.37
C SER A 305 1.02 19.53 0.09
N CYS A 306 0.58 20.32 1.06
CA CYS A 306 -0.15 21.54 0.74
C CYS A 306 0.81 22.73 0.79
N VAL A 307 0.36 23.89 0.28
CA VAL A 307 1.18 25.12 0.23
C VAL A 307 1.55 25.70 1.61
N GLY A 308 1.09 25.08 2.70
CA GLY A 308 1.52 25.39 4.08
C GLY A 308 1.34 26.84 4.49
N SER A 309 2.08 27.25 5.52
CA SER A 309 2.16 28.66 5.96
C SER A 309 2.86 29.57 4.95
N THR A 310 3.49 29.01 3.91
CA THR A 310 4.14 29.77 2.83
C THR A 310 3.14 30.60 2.04
N TRP A 311 1.92 30.06 1.80
CA TRP A 311 0.89 30.76 1.03
C TRP A 311 -0.52 30.68 1.62
N CYS A 312 -0.85 29.63 2.36
CA CYS A 312 -2.20 29.46 2.89
C CYS A 312 -2.38 30.31 4.15
N ARG A 313 -3.40 31.16 4.18
CA ARG A 313 -3.78 31.93 5.38
C ARG A 313 -4.13 31.08 6.63
N PHE A 314 -4.34 29.78 6.45
CA PHE A 314 -4.62 28.81 7.51
C PHE A 314 -3.45 27.86 7.78
N GLY A 315 -2.35 27.99 7.04
CA GLY A 315 -1.17 27.18 7.25
C GLY A 315 -0.55 27.55 8.59
N LEU A 316 -0.44 26.56 9.48
CA LEU A 316 0.23 26.70 10.76
C LEU A 316 1.73 26.60 10.56
N HIS A 317 2.19 25.57 9.85
CA HIS A 317 3.60 25.26 9.63
C HIS A 317 3.94 25.21 8.13
N ASP A 318 5.23 25.33 7.82
CA ASP A 318 5.75 25.13 6.46
C ASP A 318 5.77 23.63 6.13
N SER A 319 4.66 23.15 5.55
CA SER A 319 4.53 21.78 5.09
C SER A 319 5.30 21.46 3.83
N VAL A 320 5.63 22.46 3.00
CA VAL A 320 6.30 22.24 1.72
C VAL A 320 7.76 21.86 1.99
N SER A 321 8.48 22.68 2.75
CA SER A 321 9.87 22.39 3.12
C SER A 321 9.98 21.07 3.87
N PHE A 322 9.03 20.77 4.76
CA PHE A 322 9.07 19.50 5.49
C PHE A 322 8.73 18.31 4.59
N ALA A 323 7.78 18.42 3.66
CA ALA A 323 7.51 17.38 2.67
C ALA A 323 8.71 17.09 1.78
N ILE A 324 9.42 18.14 1.31
CA ILE A 324 10.65 18.00 0.53
C ILE A 324 11.69 17.26 1.36
N ARG A 325 11.94 17.65 2.61
CA ARG A 325 12.89 16.97 3.51
C ARG A 325 12.56 15.48 3.69
N ILE A 326 11.28 15.15 3.90
CA ILE A 326 10.82 13.76 4.02
C ILE A 326 11.00 12.99 2.70
N GLU A 327 10.65 13.60 1.57
CA GLU A 327 10.80 12.95 0.26
C GLU A 327 12.26 12.68 -0.08
N GLU A 328 13.13 13.65 0.17
CA GLU A 328 14.55 13.56 -0.06
C GLU A 328 15.23 12.57 0.89
N ARG A 329 14.81 12.49 2.16
CA ARG A 329 15.33 11.47 3.08
C ARG A 329 15.01 10.06 2.60
N TYR A 330 13.76 9.78 2.26
CA TYR A 330 13.31 8.42 1.97
C TYR A 330 13.27 8.09 0.46
N ARG A 331 13.87 8.92 -0.40
CA ARG A 331 13.95 8.65 -1.84
C ARG A 331 14.73 7.35 -2.07
N GLY A 332 14.21 6.50 -2.95
CA GLY A 332 14.80 5.19 -3.25
C GLY A 332 14.57 4.12 -2.19
N LEU A 333 14.01 4.43 -1.01
CA LEU A 333 13.72 3.43 0.02
C LEU A 333 12.82 2.32 -0.52
N ARG A 334 13.36 1.10 -0.58
CA ARG A 334 12.67 -0.12 -1.01
C ARG A 334 11.97 -0.77 0.17
N ALA A 335 10.82 -1.39 -0.12
CA ALA A 335 9.94 -1.93 0.91
C ALA A 335 9.11 -3.12 0.38
N PRO A 336 8.48 -3.91 1.27
CA PRO A 336 7.60 -5.02 0.88
C PRO A 336 6.52 -4.61 -0.14
N HIS A 337 6.06 -3.36 -0.06
CA HIS A 337 5.17 -2.76 -1.04
C HIS A 337 5.43 -1.24 -1.15
N LYS A 338 4.90 -0.60 -2.20
CA LYS A 338 4.95 0.86 -2.42
C LYS A 338 4.42 1.64 -1.20
N ILE A 339 5.11 2.72 -0.87
CA ILE A 339 4.79 3.63 0.24
C ILE A 339 4.39 4.99 -0.34
N LYS A 340 3.37 5.62 0.25
CA LYS A 340 3.00 7.02 -0.02
C LYS A 340 2.99 7.80 1.28
N SER A 341 3.33 9.08 1.20
CA SER A 341 3.25 9.99 2.33
C SER A 341 2.61 11.32 1.94
N ALA A 342 2.26 12.12 2.95
CA ALA A 342 1.92 13.51 2.77
C ALA A 342 2.15 14.33 4.04
N VAL A 343 2.38 15.64 3.86
CA VAL A 343 2.52 16.64 4.91
C VAL A 343 1.48 17.73 4.72
N SER A 344 0.59 17.90 5.70
CA SER A 344 -0.40 18.98 5.72
C SER A 344 0.00 20.05 6.73
N GLY A 345 0.05 21.30 6.30
CA GLY A 345 0.39 22.44 7.17
C GLY A 345 -0.71 22.86 8.15
N CYS A 346 -1.86 22.18 8.19
CA CYS A 346 -2.91 22.36 9.20
C CYS A 346 -3.93 21.20 9.16
N ILE A 347 -4.88 21.19 10.10
CA ILE A 347 -5.95 20.19 10.24
C ILE A 347 -6.94 20.14 9.07
N ARG A 348 -6.92 21.11 8.14
CA ARG A 348 -7.75 21.08 6.92
C ARG A 348 -7.29 20.05 5.90
N GLU A 349 -6.09 19.51 6.10
CA GLU A 349 -5.70 18.22 5.52
C GLU A 349 -5.68 18.20 3.97
N CYS A 350 -5.41 19.33 3.30
CA CYS A 350 -5.43 19.39 1.83
C CYS A 350 -4.46 18.40 1.13
N ALA A 351 -3.47 17.87 1.87
CA ALA A 351 -2.54 16.86 1.37
C ALA A 351 -3.02 15.41 1.54
N GLU A 352 -4.20 15.16 2.12
CA GLU A 352 -4.75 13.80 2.30
C GLU A 352 -3.79 12.85 3.05
N ALA A 353 -2.99 13.38 3.99
CA ALA A 353 -2.09 12.68 4.89
C ALA A 353 -2.68 11.45 5.60
N GLN A 354 -3.93 11.50 6.07
CA GLN A 354 -4.57 10.36 6.72
C GLN A 354 -4.90 9.22 5.74
N SER A 355 -4.82 9.43 4.43
CA SER A 355 -5.01 8.37 3.42
C SER A 355 -3.71 7.67 3.00
N LYS A 356 -2.57 8.05 3.61
CA LYS A 356 -1.23 7.62 3.20
C LYS A 356 -0.65 6.58 4.16
N ASP A 357 0.38 5.86 3.72
CA ASP A 357 1.07 4.85 4.52
C ASP A 357 1.68 5.49 5.79
N PHE A 358 2.14 6.74 5.70
CA PHE A 358 2.32 7.64 6.85
C PHE A 358 1.99 9.08 6.45
N GLY A 359 1.41 9.84 7.37
CA GLY A 359 0.95 11.20 7.14
C GLY A 359 1.31 12.12 8.29
N ILE A 360 1.67 13.36 7.98
CA ILE A 360 2.09 14.35 8.95
C ILE A 360 1.13 15.54 8.87
N ILE A 361 0.58 15.97 10.01
CA ILE A 361 -0.37 17.08 10.08
C ILE A 361 0.10 18.08 11.13
N ALA A 362 0.26 19.34 10.75
CA ALA A 362 0.63 20.40 11.68
C ALA A 362 -0.51 20.71 12.66
N THR A 363 -0.14 20.94 13.91
CA THR A 363 -0.96 21.52 14.98
C THR A 363 -0.28 22.80 15.48
N GLU A 364 -0.90 23.52 16.40
CA GLU A 364 -0.27 24.69 17.03
C GLU A 364 0.96 24.33 17.88
N LYS A 365 1.09 23.07 18.29
CA LYS A 365 2.15 22.59 19.20
C LYS A 365 3.29 21.87 18.47
N GLY A 366 3.09 21.44 17.23
CA GLY A 366 4.03 20.56 16.54
C GLY A 366 3.38 19.79 15.40
N TRP A 367 3.83 18.54 15.22
CA TRP A 367 3.35 17.64 14.20
C TRP A 367 2.66 16.42 14.80
N ASN A 368 1.48 16.10 14.28
CA ASN A 368 0.85 14.80 14.49
C ASN A 368 1.28 13.83 13.39
N LEU A 369 1.81 12.68 13.81
CA LEU A 369 2.22 11.59 12.93
C LEU A 369 1.15 10.51 12.92
N TYR A 370 0.61 10.23 11.74
CA TYR A 370 -0.35 9.16 11.47
C TYR A 370 0.32 8.07 10.64
N VAL A 371 -0.01 6.80 10.86
CA VAL A 371 0.58 5.66 10.14
C VAL A 371 -0.46 4.63 9.72
N CYS A 372 -0.09 3.80 8.75
CA CYS A 372 -0.86 2.65 8.27
C CYS A 372 -2.20 3.02 7.62
N GLY A 373 -2.25 4.17 6.93
CA GLY A 373 -3.35 4.51 6.03
C GLY A 373 -3.17 3.89 4.65
N ASN A 374 -4.25 3.84 3.89
CA ASN A 374 -4.25 3.26 2.56
C ASN A 374 -5.31 3.90 1.66
N GLY A 375 -4.89 4.37 0.48
CA GLY A 375 -5.78 4.58 -0.65
C GLY A 375 -5.80 3.35 -1.57
N GLY A 376 -6.96 3.02 -2.16
CA GLY A 376 -7.09 1.91 -3.11
C GLY A 376 -8.46 1.24 -3.05
N SER A 377 -8.50 -0.06 -3.37
CA SER A 377 -9.73 -0.88 -3.38
C SER A 377 -10.35 -1.07 -1.99
N LYS A 378 -9.53 -1.07 -0.94
CA LYS A 378 -9.95 -1.07 0.47
C LYS A 378 -9.32 0.14 1.16
N PRO A 379 -9.94 1.34 1.08
CA PRO A 379 -9.40 2.53 1.72
C PRO A 379 -9.47 2.40 3.25
N GLN A 380 -8.44 2.90 3.93
CA GLN A 380 -8.35 2.92 5.39
C GLN A 380 -7.65 4.21 5.83
N HIS A 381 -8.18 4.88 6.84
CA HIS A 381 -7.51 6.02 7.43
C HIS A 381 -6.33 5.56 8.29
N ALA A 382 -5.24 6.31 8.22
CA ALA A 382 -4.08 6.17 9.08
C ALA A 382 -4.47 6.46 10.53
N LEU A 383 -3.84 5.75 11.47
CA LEU A 383 -4.08 5.90 12.90
C LEU A 383 -3.00 6.79 13.51
N LEU A 384 -3.38 7.60 14.52
CA LEU A 384 -2.46 8.47 15.23
C LEU A 384 -1.40 7.64 15.96
N LEU A 385 -0.13 7.83 15.59
CA LEU A 385 1.01 7.19 16.25
C LEU A 385 1.46 8.04 17.43
N ALA A 386 1.73 9.32 17.19
CA ALA A 386 2.15 10.30 18.19
C ALA A 386 1.77 11.73 17.76
N ASN A 387 1.61 12.62 18.73
CA ASN A 387 1.18 14.01 18.55
C ASN A 387 2.20 15.01 19.10
N ASP A 388 2.04 16.28 18.74
CA ASP A 388 2.82 17.40 19.27
C ASP A 388 4.34 17.22 19.13
N LEU A 389 4.78 16.60 18.03
CA LEU A 389 6.19 16.30 17.78
C LEU A 389 6.93 17.49 17.18
N ASP A 390 8.19 17.67 17.57
CA ASP A 390 9.14 18.44 16.75
C ASP A 390 9.54 17.65 15.48
N SER A 391 10.12 18.34 14.50
CA SER A 391 10.47 17.75 13.21
C SER A 391 11.51 16.63 13.30
N GLU A 392 12.47 16.70 14.23
CA GLU A 392 13.51 15.68 14.39
C GLU A 392 12.94 14.41 15.03
N THR A 393 12.15 14.56 16.10
CA THR A 393 11.47 13.43 16.73
C THR A 393 10.48 12.77 15.76
N CYS A 394 9.78 13.56 14.94
CA CYS A 394 8.89 13.04 13.89
C CYS A 394 9.67 12.16 12.89
N ILE A 395 10.83 12.61 12.40
CA ILE A 395 11.67 11.82 11.49
C ILE A 395 12.16 10.53 12.17
N LYS A 396 12.62 10.59 13.43
CA LYS A 396 13.05 9.39 14.17
C LYS A 396 11.95 8.33 14.26
N TYR A 397 10.72 8.74 14.56
CA TYR A 397 9.59 7.81 14.63
C TYR A 397 9.21 7.25 13.25
N ILE A 398 9.35 8.04 12.18
CA ILE A 398 9.16 7.54 10.81
C ILE A 398 10.25 6.52 10.45
N ASP A 399 11.53 6.78 10.76
CA ASP A 399 12.64 5.85 10.52
C ASP A 399 12.36 4.49 11.19
N ARG A 400 12.03 4.50 12.48
CA ARG A 400 11.68 3.31 13.26
C ARG A 400 10.48 2.58 12.69
N PHE A 401 9.41 3.31 12.37
CA PHE A 401 8.19 2.74 11.78
C PHE A 401 8.48 2.04 10.44
N LEU A 402 9.18 2.72 9.53
CA LEU A 402 9.48 2.20 8.21
C LEU A 402 10.39 0.98 8.28
N MET A 403 11.45 1.02 9.09
CA MET A 403 12.34 -0.14 9.27
C MET A 403 11.64 -1.32 9.93
N PHE A 404 10.81 -1.07 10.94
CA PHE A 404 10.05 -2.14 11.59
C PHE A 404 9.05 -2.79 10.63
N TYR A 405 8.36 -2.00 9.80
CA TYR A 405 7.51 -2.49 8.73
C TYR A 405 8.29 -3.29 7.67
N ILE A 406 9.43 -2.78 7.19
CA ILE A 406 10.28 -3.45 6.21
C ILE A 406 10.75 -4.82 6.72
N LYS A 407 11.11 -4.88 8.00
CA LYS A 407 11.58 -6.10 8.66
C LYS A 407 10.48 -7.14 8.83
N THR A 408 9.28 -6.73 9.26
CA THR A 408 8.27 -7.68 9.78
C THR A 408 7.12 -7.99 8.82
N ALA A 409 6.88 -7.18 7.78
CA ALA A 409 5.74 -7.41 6.90
C ALA A 409 5.98 -8.57 5.91
N ASP A 410 4.90 -9.26 5.56
CA ASP A 410 4.86 -10.30 4.54
C ASP A 410 5.10 -9.73 3.12
N PRO A 411 5.46 -10.59 2.12
CA PRO A 411 5.64 -10.16 0.75
C PRO A 411 4.42 -9.39 0.19
N LEU A 412 4.66 -8.29 -0.51
CA LEU A 412 3.64 -7.49 -1.19
C LEU A 412 2.52 -6.94 -0.26
N THR A 413 2.79 -6.82 1.04
CA THR A 413 1.81 -6.34 2.03
C THR A 413 1.87 -4.83 2.19
N ARG A 414 0.72 -4.14 2.22
CA ARG A 414 0.63 -2.70 2.54
C ARG A 414 0.70 -2.47 4.05
N THR A 415 1.17 -1.30 4.47
CA THR A 415 1.25 -0.90 5.90
C THR A 415 -0.07 -1.07 6.65
N ALA A 416 -1.20 -0.68 6.05
CA ALA A 416 -2.54 -0.90 6.63
C ALA A 416 -2.85 -2.39 6.87
N THR A 417 -2.62 -3.23 5.87
CA THR A 417 -2.87 -4.69 5.99
C THR A 417 -1.93 -5.34 6.99
N TRP A 418 -0.66 -4.90 7.02
CA TRP A 418 0.32 -5.34 8.01
C TRP A 418 -0.14 -5.00 9.43
N LEU A 419 -0.59 -3.77 9.66
CA LEU A 419 -1.11 -3.36 10.97
C LEU A 419 -2.35 -4.17 11.38
N ASN A 420 -3.27 -4.41 10.45
CA ASN A 420 -4.50 -5.16 10.75
C ASN A 420 -4.23 -6.63 11.13
N LYS A 421 -3.09 -7.19 10.71
CA LYS A 421 -2.64 -8.54 11.08
C LYS A 421 -1.76 -8.56 12.33
N MET A 422 -1.34 -7.40 12.82
CA MET A 422 -0.46 -7.28 13.98
C MET A 422 -1.24 -7.45 15.28
N GLU A 423 -0.81 -8.41 16.11
CA GLU A 423 -1.38 -8.57 17.45
C GLU A 423 -1.12 -7.32 18.30
N GLY A 424 -2.16 -6.83 18.99
CA GLY A 424 -2.11 -5.55 19.71
C GLY A 424 -2.18 -4.30 18.83
N GLY A 425 -2.20 -4.46 17.50
CA GLY A 425 -2.46 -3.40 16.52
C GLY A 425 -1.63 -2.12 16.74
N ILE A 426 -2.30 -0.96 16.66
CA ILE A 426 -1.63 0.34 16.80
C ILE A 426 -1.01 0.55 18.18
N ASN A 427 -1.55 -0.08 19.23
CA ASN A 427 -1.03 0.08 20.59
C ASN A 427 0.32 -0.62 20.73
N TYR A 428 0.44 -1.83 20.20
CA TYR A 428 1.72 -2.53 20.14
C TYR A 428 2.72 -1.76 19.28
N LEU A 429 2.31 -1.34 18.07
CA LEU A 429 3.18 -0.56 17.19
C LEU A 429 3.70 0.72 17.85
N ARG A 430 2.83 1.46 18.56
CA ARG A 430 3.21 2.66 19.33
C ARG A 430 4.21 2.32 20.41
N ASN A 431 4.02 1.22 21.13
CA ASN A 431 4.95 0.80 22.18
C ASN A 431 6.34 0.47 21.62
N VAL A 432 6.42 -0.18 20.46
CA VAL A 432 7.68 -0.50 19.80
C VAL A 432 8.37 0.76 19.25
N VAL A 433 7.63 1.62 18.56
CA VAL A 433 8.22 2.77 17.85
C VAL A 433 8.51 3.95 18.78
N VAL A 434 7.54 4.32 19.62
CA VAL A 434 7.59 5.52 20.46
C VAL A 434 8.28 5.22 21.80
N ASN A 435 7.84 4.17 22.49
CA ASN A 435 8.37 3.82 23.81
C ASN A 435 9.62 2.93 23.74
N ASP A 436 10.03 2.51 22.53
CA ASP A 436 11.18 1.64 22.30
C ASP A 436 11.17 0.38 23.19
N SER A 437 10.00 -0.26 23.34
CA SER A 437 9.83 -1.37 24.27
C SER A 437 10.70 -2.60 23.96
N LEU A 438 11.21 -2.70 22.73
CA LEU A 438 12.12 -3.75 22.28
C LEU A 438 13.59 -3.34 22.34
N GLN A 439 13.90 -2.07 22.68
CA GLN A 439 15.25 -1.52 22.73
C GLN A 439 16.02 -1.68 21.40
N ILE A 440 15.31 -1.47 20.28
CA ILE A 440 15.89 -1.57 18.93
C ILE A 440 15.83 -0.23 18.18
N GLY A 441 15.29 0.83 18.78
CA GLY A 441 15.07 2.12 18.13
C GLY A 441 16.34 2.69 17.50
N GLU A 442 17.44 2.74 18.26
CA GLU A 442 18.73 3.24 17.76
C GLU A 442 19.27 2.39 16.59
N GLN A 443 19.09 1.07 16.66
CA GLN A 443 19.53 0.17 15.62
C GLN A 443 18.73 0.38 14.31
N LEU A 444 17.41 0.55 14.42
CA LEU A 444 16.56 0.87 13.26
C LEU A 444 16.91 2.22 12.65
N GLU A 445 17.22 3.23 13.47
CA GLU A 445 17.66 4.56 13.01
C GLU A 445 18.98 4.49 12.23
N LYS A 446 19.97 3.74 12.75
CA LYS A 446 21.26 3.51 12.05
C LYS A 446 21.08 2.80 10.72
N GLU A 447 20.23 1.78 10.68
CA GLU A 447 19.92 1.05 9.45
C GLU A 447 19.24 1.95 8.42
N MET A 448 18.26 2.75 8.82
CA MET A 448 17.65 3.73 7.93
C MET A 448 18.70 4.71 7.41
N GLN A 449 19.57 5.24 8.28
CA GLN A 449 20.61 6.18 7.87
C GLN A 449 21.56 5.57 6.82
N ALA A 450 21.96 4.30 6.97
CA ALA A 450 22.76 3.60 5.97
C ALA A 450 22.05 3.50 4.61
N LEU A 451 20.73 3.26 4.59
CA LEU A 451 19.94 3.25 3.35
C LEU A 451 19.86 4.64 2.71
N VAL A 452 19.72 5.70 3.53
CA VAL A 452 19.69 7.10 3.08
C VAL A 452 21.04 7.48 2.43
N ASP A 453 22.15 7.13 3.09
CA ASP A 453 23.50 7.46 2.64
C ASP A 453 23.88 6.70 1.36
N ASN A 454 23.36 5.48 1.18
CA ASN A 454 23.58 4.66 -0.01
C ASN A 454 22.71 5.06 -1.22
N TYR A 455 21.81 6.03 -1.10
CA TYR A 455 20.92 6.37 -2.21
C TYR A 455 21.67 6.80 -3.48
N GLN A 456 21.29 6.20 -4.61
CA GLN A 456 21.73 6.59 -5.94
C GLN A 456 20.56 6.63 -6.90
N CYS A 457 20.50 7.64 -7.77
CA CYS A 457 19.50 7.68 -8.83
C CYS A 457 19.83 6.63 -9.91
N GLU A 458 19.01 5.57 -9.98
CA GLU A 458 19.19 4.44 -10.90
C GLU A 458 19.27 4.90 -12.37
N TRP A 459 18.46 5.88 -12.78
CA TRP A 459 18.51 6.44 -14.13
C TRP A 459 19.78 7.23 -14.43
N LYS A 460 20.37 7.88 -13.43
CA LYS A 460 21.66 8.57 -13.60
C LYS A 460 22.77 7.56 -13.88
N GLN A 461 22.79 6.46 -13.13
CA GLN A 461 23.73 5.35 -13.33
C GLN A 461 23.58 4.71 -14.72
N VAL A 462 22.34 4.56 -15.20
CA VAL A 462 22.07 4.07 -16.55
C VAL A 462 22.58 5.06 -17.61
N VAL A 463 22.29 6.35 -17.49
CA VAL A 463 22.72 7.36 -18.47
C VAL A 463 24.24 7.47 -18.54
N ASP A 464 24.91 7.42 -17.39
CA ASP A 464 26.36 7.56 -17.27
C ASP A 464 27.12 6.27 -17.67
N SER A 465 26.42 5.14 -17.84
CA SER A 465 27.03 3.84 -18.17
C SER A 465 26.61 3.30 -19.55
N PRO A 466 27.51 3.30 -20.56
CA PRO A 466 27.23 2.75 -21.89
C PRO A 466 26.81 1.27 -21.87
N GLU A 467 27.34 0.47 -20.94
CA GLU A 467 26.98 -0.93 -20.78
C GLU A 467 25.52 -1.08 -20.32
N GLN A 468 25.08 -0.27 -19.35
CA GLN A 468 23.71 -0.32 -18.86
C GLN A 468 22.70 0.17 -19.91
N ARG A 469 23.07 1.17 -20.73
CA ARG A 469 22.21 1.67 -21.84
C ARG A 469 21.85 0.56 -22.83
N LYS A 470 22.73 -0.42 -23.08
CA LYS A 470 22.48 -1.53 -24.02
C LYS A 470 21.26 -2.39 -23.65
N ARG A 471 20.85 -2.38 -22.37
CA ARG A 471 19.70 -3.14 -21.87
C ARG A 471 18.36 -2.57 -22.30
N PHE A 472 18.34 -1.33 -22.76
CA PHE A 472 17.12 -0.62 -23.13
C PHE A 472 16.85 -0.69 -24.64
N ASN A 473 17.38 -1.70 -25.32
CA ASN A 473 17.10 -1.93 -26.73
C ASN A 473 16.06 -3.03 -26.88
N HIS A 474 15.12 -2.86 -27.82
CA HIS A 474 14.09 -3.87 -28.08
C HIS A 474 14.69 -5.09 -28.80
N PHE A 475 15.55 -4.85 -29.79
CA PHE A 475 16.27 -5.88 -30.51
C PHE A 475 17.79 -5.70 -30.29
N VAL A 476 18.47 -6.77 -29.87
CA VAL A 476 19.93 -6.74 -29.62
C VAL A 476 20.71 -6.44 -30.90
N ASN A 477 20.23 -6.93 -32.05
CA ASN A 477 20.91 -6.82 -33.33
C ASN A 477 20.62 -5.50 -34.08
N VAL A 478 19.50 -4.83 -33.75
CA VAL A 478 19.08 -3.56 -34.37
C VAL A 478 18.62 -2.57 -33.28
N PRO A 479 19.56 -1.99 -32.49
CA PRO A 479 19.25 -1.17 -31.32
C PRO A 479 18.39 0.08 -31.62
N GLU A 480 18.47 0.59 -32.84
CA GLU A 480 17.77 1.80 -33.27
C GLU A 480 16.34 1.53 -33.76
N GLU A 481 16.00 0.27 -34.07
CA GLU A 481 14.66 -0.06 -34.52
C GLU A 481 13.69 -0.11 -33.33
N LYS A 482 12.61 0.66 -33.47
CA LYS A 482 11.46 0.60 -32.56
C LYS A 482 10.63 -0.64 -32.90
N ASP A 483 9.99 -1.20 -31.88
CA ASP A 483 9.05 -2.31 -32.06
C ASP A 483 7.93 -1.91 -33.05
N PRO A 484 7.85 -2.54 -34.23
CA PRO A 484 6.87 -2.20 -35.26
C PRO A 484 5.45 -2.62 -34.90
N THR A 485 5.27 -3.43 -33.86
CA THR A 485 3.96 -3.86 -33.37
C THR A 485 3.29 -2.80 -32.50
N VAL A 486 4.06 -1.85 -31.96
CA VAL A 486 3.55 -0.75 -31.14
C VAL A 486 2.88 0.28 -32.02
N LYS A 487 1.54 0.32 -31.96
CA LYS A 487 0.71 1.27 -32.70
C LYS A 487 0.03 2.26 -31.75
N PHE A 488 -0.17 3.48 -32.23
CA PHE A 488 -0.87 4.53 -31.50
C PHE A 488 -2.02 5.09 -32.32
N GLU A 489 -3.07 5.52 -31.61
CA GLU A 489 -4.22 6.25 -32.12
C GLU A 489 -4.31 7.60 -31.40
N GLN A 490 -5.02 8.57 -32.00
CA GLN A 490 -5.28 9.84 -31.36
C GLN A 490 -6.55 9.78 -30.51
N LEU A 491 -6.47 10.28 -29.27
CA LEU A 491 -7.63 10.44 -28.39
C LEU A 491 -7.46 11.71 -27.54
N ARG A 492 -8.39 12.67 -27.68
CA ARG A 492 -8.39 13.96 -26.95
C ARG A 492 -7.05 14.70 -27.11
N ASP A 493 -6.68 14.91 -28.38
CA ASP A 493 -5.46 15.64 -28.78
C ASP A 493 -4.13 15.03 -28.29
N GLN A 494 -4.16 13.82 -27.73
CA GLN A 494 -2.98 13.08 -27.28
C GLN A 494 -2.93 11.68 -27.89
N LYS A 495 -1.78 11.02 -27.81
CA LYS A 495 -1.66 9.63 -28.24
C LYS A 495 -2.23 8.64 -27.22
N LYS A 496 -2.74 7.52 -27.71
CA LYS A 496 -3.20 6.37 -26.94
C LYS A 496 -2.70 5.10 -27.62
N ALA A 497 -2.32 4.07 -26.85
CA ALA A 497 -1.99 2.76 -27.41
C ALA A 497 -3.18 2.17 -28.18
N ALA A 498 -2.96 1.78 -29.44
CA ALA A 498 -3.91 1.07 -30.29
C ALA A 498 -4.09 -0.37 -29.79
N TRP A 499 -5.19 -1.01 -30.16
CA TRP A 499 -5.50 -2.39 -29.78
C TRP A 499 -4.79 -3.42 -30.64
#